data_AF-A0A2W2BJE4-F1
#
_entry.id   AF-A0A2W2BJE4-F1
#
_cell.length_a   1.000
_cell.length_b   1.000
_cell.length_c   1.000
_cell.angle_alpha   90.00
_cell.angle_beta   90.00
_cell.angle_gamma   90.00
#
_symmetry.space_group_name_H-M   'P 1'
#
loop_
_entity.id
_entity.type
_entity.pdbx_description
1 polymer ?
#
loop_
_entity_poly.entity_id
_entity_poly.type
_entity_poly.pdbx_seq_one_letter_code
_entity_poly.pdbx_strand_id
1 'polypeptide(L)'
;MEQEILKPDAAPKAGSQAFSRTGSLMAAFGATLLMLCFTGSSMVATVWAIAKLIGLPDMMMYGLMAVGVLPVLWVTIWTAGRAWHVEKLLAQHKDIDVPVFSLTYYFKNG
;
A
#
# COMPACT_ATOMS: atom_id res chain seq x y z
N MET A 1 -28.28 8.76 34.99
CA MET A 1 -28.59 8.32 33.61
C MET A 1 -27.72 7.11 33.34
N GLU A 2 -28.27 5.92 33.51
CA GLU A 2 -27.57 4.67 33.22
C GLU A 2 -27.56 4.48 31.71
N GLN A 3 -26.39 4.62 31.11
CA GLN A 3 -26.19 4.44 29.68
C GLN A 3 -26.14 2.94 29.42
N GLU A 4 -27.22 2.38 28.87
CA GLU A 4 -27.25 1.00 28.38
C GLU A 4 -26.15 0.83 27.33
N ILE A 5 -25.07 0.15 27.71
CA ILE A 5 -24.03 -0.27 26.80
C ILE A 5 -24.64 -1.39 25.95
N LEU A 6 -25.10 -1.03 24.74
CA LEU A 6 -25.49 -1.96 23.68
C LEU A 6 -24.32 -2.92 23.40
N LYS A 7 -24.30 -4.07 24.09
CA LYS A 7 -23.42 -5.17 23.74
C LYS A 7 -23.98 -5.82 22.47
N PRO A 8 -23.17 -5.95 21.41
CA PRO A 8 -23.61 -6.67 20.21
C PRO A 8 -23.94 -8.13 20.57
N ASP A 9 -25.16 -8.57 20.26
CA ASP A 9 -25.71 -9.91 20.56
C ASP A 9 -25.07 -11.06 19.78
N ALA A 10 -24.20 -10.75 18.82
CA ALA A 10 -23.49 -11.75 18.04
C ALA A 10 -22.01 -11.39 17.98
N ALA A 11 -21.16 -12.37 18.33
CA ALA A 11 -19.77 -12.34 17.91
C ALA A 11 -19.74 -12.14 16.39
N PRO A 12 -18.84 -11.29 15.86
CA PRO A 12 -18.72 -11.12 14.42
C PRO A 12 -18.56 -12.50 13.79
N LYS A 13 -19.36 -12.80 12.75
CA LYS A 13 -19.28 -14.07 12.03
C LYS A 13 -17.90 -14.19 11.38
N ALA A 14 -16.94 -14.72 12.13
CA ALA A 14 -15.65 -15.14 11.63
C ALA A 14 -15.89 -16.39 10.79
N GLY A 15 -16.12 -16.25 9.48
CA GLY A 15 -16.19 -17.44 8.63
C GLY A 15 -16.87 -17.39 7.27
N SER A 16 -17.14 -16.23 6.64
CA SER A 16 -17.71 -16.25 5.27
C SER A 16 -16.87 -15.57 4.18
N GLN A 17 -15.65 -15.13 4.48
CA GLN A 17 -14.70 -14.68 3.46
C GLN A 17 -13.45 -15.54 3.51
N ALA A 18 -13.61 -16.84 3.20
CA ALA A 18 -12.48 -17.67 2.82
C ALA A 18 -11.98 -17.20 1.46
N PHE A 19 -11.24 -16.07 1.44
CA PHE A 19 -10.52 -15.65 0.24
C PHE A 19 -9.49 -16.75 -0.07
N SER A 20 -9.61 -17.36 -1.25
CA SER A 20 -8.59 -18.28 -1.74
C SER A 20 -7.23 -17.57 -1.76
N ARG A 21 -6.14 -18.31 -1.48
CA ARG A 21 -4.76 -17.77 -1.55
C ARG A 21 -4.51 -17.04 -2.88
N THR A 22 -5.12 -17.50 -3.97
CA THR A 22 -5.03 -16.87 -5.29
C THR A 22 -5.79 -15.53 -5.38
N GLY A 23 -6.97 -15.42 -4.74
CA GLY A 23 -7.74 -14.18 -4.73
C GLY A 23 -7.07 -13.09 -3.87
N SER A 24 -6.52 -13.51 -2.74
CA SER A 24 -5.68 -12.71 -1.86
C SER A 24 -4.44 -12.15 -2.58
N LEU A 25 -3.72 -13.01 -3.33
CA LEU A 25 -2.59 -12.61 -4.16
C LEU A 25 -3.00 -11.54 -5.20
N MET A 26 -4.13 -11.75 -5.88
CA MET A 26 -4.62 -10.81 -6.89
C MET A 26 -5.06 -9.47 -6.30
N ALA A 27 -5.65 -9.48 -5.10
CA ALA A 27 -6.00 -8.25 -4.38
C ALA A 27 -4.73 -7.44 -4.01
N ALA A 28 -3.70 -8.12 -3.48
CA ALA A 28 -2.42 -7.49 -3.18
C ALA A 28 -1.73 -6.95 -4.43
N PHE A 29 -1.77 -7.69 -5.54
CA PHE A 29 -1.23 -7.25 -6.83
C PHE A 29 -1.96 -6.01 -7.36
N GLY A 30 -3.30 -5.99 -7.30
CA GLY A 30 -4.12 -4.85 -7.69
C GLY A 30 -3.81 -3.59 -6.87
N ALA A 31 -3.72 -3.72 -5.54
CA ALA A 31 -3.35 -2.62 -4.65
C ALA A 31 -1.94 -2.07 -4.96
N THR A 32 -1.00 -2.96 -5.27
CA THR A 32 0.38 -2.60 -5.63
C THR A 32 0.44 -1.83 -6.95
N LEU A 33 -0.28 -2.29 -7.98
CA LEU A 33 -0.37 -1.62 -9.27
C LEU A 33 -1.02 -0.24 -9.17
N LEU A 34 -2.09 -0.12 -8.38
CA LEU A 34 -2.72 1.17 -8.12
C LEU A 34 -1.74 2.16 -7.48
N MET A 35 -1.00 1.73 -6.44
CA MET A 35 0.00 2.61 -5.82
C MET A 35 1.14 2.98 -6.76
N LEU A 36 1.60 2.04 -7.59
CA LEU A 36 2.63 2.34 -8.59
C LEU A 36 2.14 3.41 -9.57
N CYS A 37 0.92 3.27 -10.10
CA CYS A 37 0.34 4.20 -11.07
C CYS A 37 0.12 5.58 -10.46
N PHE A 38 -0.51 5.68 -9.28
CA PHE A 38 -0.78 6.97 -8.65
C PHE A 38 0.50 7.68 -8.20
N THR A 39 1.43 6.96 -7.58
CA THR A 39 2.68 7.57 -7.10
C THR A 39 3.60 7.91 -8.27
N GLY A 40 3.67 7.06 -9.29
CA GLY A 40 4.45 7.31 -10.50
C GLY A 40 3.94 8.52 -11.30
N SER A 41 2.63 8.57 -11.57
CA SER A 41 2.03 9.68 -12.32
C SER A 41 2.12 11.02 -11.56
N SER A 42 1.85 11.03 -10.25
CA SER A 42 1.99 12.23 -9.43
C SER A 42 3.44 12.72 -9.36
N MET A 43 4.43 11.82 -9.27
CA MET A 43 5.84 12.16 -9.31
C MET A 43 6.21 12.82 -10.65
N VAL A 44 5.85 12.19 -11.78
CA VAL A 44 6.15 12.72 -13.12
C VAL A 44 5.49 14.09 -13.32
N ALA A 45 4.21 14.23 -12.97
CA ALA A 45 3.49 15.49 -13.10
C ALA A 45 4.12 16.61 -12.25
N THR A 46 4.51 16.30 -11.01
CA THR A 46 5.11 17.26 -10.10
C THR A 46 6.49 17.72 -10.58
N VAL A 47 7.37 16.78 -10.96
CA VAL A 47 8.71 17.10 -11.45
C VAL A 47 8.62 17.90 -12.75
N TRP A 48 7.75 17.49 -13.67
CA TRP A 48 7.56 18.20 -14.93
C TRP A 48 7.05 19.63 -14.71
N ALA A 49 6.01 19.80 -13.88
CA ALA A 49 5.42 21.11 -13.61
C ALA A 49 6.44 22.06 -12.96
N ILE A 50 7.17 21.59 -11.95
CA ILE A 50 8.20 22.39 -11.26
C ILE A 50 9.33 22.74 -12.23
N ALA A 51 9.84 21.76 -13.00
CA ALA A 51 10.93 21.97 -13.93
C ALA A 51 10.57 23.02 -15.00
N LYS A 52 9.36 22.98 -15.55
CA LYS A 52 8.91 24.00 -16.53
C LYS A 52 8.65 25.36 -15.88
N LEU A 53 8.18 25.40 -14.64
CA LEU A 53 7.94 26.66 -13.92
C LEU A 53 9.23 27.43 -13.61
N ILE A 54 10.32 26.72 -13.30
CA ILE A 54 11.63 27.34 -13.00
C ILE A 54 12.56 27.44 -14.21
N GLY A 55 12.13 26.99 -15.39
CA GLY A 55 12.94 27.01 -16.62
C GLY A 55 14.13 26.05 -16.59
N LEU A 56 14.00 24.91 -15.90
CA LEU A 56 15.08 23.92 -15.77
C LEU A 56 15.40 23.27 -17.14
N PRO A 57 16.68 23.04 -17.48
CA PRO A 57 17.06 22.29 -18.67
C PRO A 57 16.49 20.86 -18.67
N ASP A 58 16.08 20.36 -19.85
CA ASP A 58 15.41 19.06 -19.98
C ASP A 58 16.24 17.89 -19.43
N MET A 59 17.57 17.94 -19.57
CA MET A 59 18.45 16.89 -19.04
C MET A 59 18.39 16.79 -17.51
N MET A 60 18.31 17.93 -16.81
CA MET A 60 18.16 17.94 -15.35
C MET A 60 16.76 17.48 -14.93
N MET A 61 15.72 17.82 -15.70
CA MET A 61 14.36 17.35 -15.45
C MET A 61 14.30 15.81 -15.51
N TYR A 62 14.86 15.21 -16.55
CA TYR A 62 14.92 13.75 -16.65
C TYR A 62 15.78 13.11 -15.55
N GLY A 63 16.87 13.77 -15.15
CA GLY A 63 17.66 13.35 -13.98
C GLY A 63 16.82 13.32 -12.70
N LEU A 64 16.05 14.38 -12.44
CA LEU A 64 15.15 14.45 -11.29
C LEU A 64 14.03 13.40 -11.36
N MET A 65 13.47 13.15 -12.55
CA MET A 65 12.49 12.07 -12.74
C MET A 65 13.12 10.70 -12.43
N ALA A 66 14.34 10.42 -12.91
CA ALA A 66 15.04 9.17 -12.64
C ALA A 66 15.32 8.97 -11.13
N VAL A 67 15.73 10.03 -10.43
CA VAL A 67 15.89 9.99 -8.96
C VAL A 67 14.54 9.78 -8.26
N GLY A 68 13.48 10.41 -8.76
CA GLY A 68 12.11 10.28 -8.27
C GLY A 68 11.53 8.87 -8.40
N VAL A 69 12.06 8.01 -9.28
CA VAL A 69 11.67 6.60 -9.37
C VAL A 69 12.03 5.83 -8.09
N LEU A 70 13.11 6.19 -7.39
CA LEU A 70 13.55 5.50 -6.17
C LEU A 70 12.47 5.48 -5.07
N PRO A 71 11.91 6.62 -4.63
CA PRO A 71 10.83 6.62 -3.64
C PRO A 71 9.55 5.97 -4.16
N VAL A 72 9.24 6.06 -5.46
CA VAL A 72 8.07 5.38 -6.06
C VAL A 72 8.20 3.86 -5.93
N LEU A 73 9.38 3.31 -6.29
CA LEU A 73 9.64 1.88 -6.16
C LEU A 73 9.64 1.44 -4.69
N TRP A 74 10.24 2.25 -3.81
CA TRP A 74 10.25 1.99 -2.37
C TRP A 74 8.84 1.83 -1.81
N VAL A 75 7.95 2.79 -2.07
CA VAL A 75 6.55 2.76 -1.60
C VAL A 75 5.78 1.62 -2.24
N THR A 76 6.01 1.33 -3.52
CA THR A 76 5.38 0.22 -4.23
C THR A 76 5.75 -1.13 -3.60
N ILE A 77 7.04 -1.38 -3.36
CA ILE A 77 7.53 -2.62 -2.75
C ILE A 77 7.00 -2.77 -1.32
N TRP A 78 7.01 -1.68 -0.54
CA TRP A 78 6.47 -1.70 0.82
C TRP A 78 4.96 -2.00 0.82
N THR A 79 4.20 -1.39 -0.07
CA THR A 79 2.75 -1.63 -0.21
C THR A 79 2.47 -3.08 -0.57
N ALA A 80 3.24 -3.66 -1.50
CA ALA A 80 3.13 -5.06 -1.89
C ALA A 80 3.36 -6.00 -0.69
N GLY A 81 4.45 -5.77 0.05
CA GLY A 81 4.76 -6.55 1.26
C GLY A 81 3.68 -6.40 2.33
N ARG A 82 3.18 -5.18 2.56
CA ARG A 82 2.11 -4.96 3.54
C ARG A 82 0.83 -5.67 3.15
N ALA A 83 0.40 -5.54 1.89
CA ALA A 83 -0.81 -6.17 1.39
C ALA A 83 -0.73 -7.69 1.55
N TRP A 84 0.41 -8.29 1.18
CA TRP A 84 0.67 -9.72 1.42
C TRP A 84 0.51 -10.10 2.91
N HIS A 85 1.10 -9.32 3.81
CA HIS A 85 1.02 -9.59 5.25
C HIS A 85 -0.40 -9.45 5.80
N VAL A 86 -1.20 -8.46 5.34
CA VAL A 86 -2.61 -8.29 5.76
C VAL A 86 -3.38 -9.55 5.42
N GLU A 87 -3.25 -9.97 4.18
CA GLU A 87 -3.98 -11.11 3.65
C GLU A 87 -3.63 -12.42 4.36
N LYS A 88 -2.36 -12.60 4.74
CA LYS A 88 -1.94 -13.75 5.54
C LYS A 88 -2.57 -13.75 6.93
N LEU A 89 -2.67 -12.59 7.59
CA LEU A 89 -3.33 -12.46 8.88
C LEU A 89 -4.83 -12.76 8.77
N LEU A 90 -5.49 -12.23 7.73
CA LEU A 90 -6.90 -12.51 7.44
C LEU A 90 -7.15 -14.01 7.19
N ALA A 91 -6.28 -14.68 6.43
CA ALA A 91 -6.36 -16.12 6.22
C ALA A 91 -6.20 -16.93 7.52
N GLN A 92 -5.46 -16.40 8.50
CA GLN A 92 -5.29 -16.99 9.83
C GLN A 92 -6.38 -16.58 10.83
N HIS A 93 -7.41 -15.83 10.39
CA HIS A 93 -8.46 -15.28 11.26
C HIS A 93 -7.88 -14.43 12.42
N LYS A 94 -6.78 -13.72 12.16
CA LYS A 94 -6.14 -12.80 13.09
C LYS A 94 -6.48 -11.37 12.71
N ASP A 95 -6.51 -10.49 13.71
CA ASP A 95 -6.69 -9.06 13.51
C ASP A 95 -5.52 -8.44 12.74
N ILE A 96 -5.82 -7.36 12.02
CA ILE A 96 -4.85 -6.61 11.22
C ILE A 96 -3.98 -5.77 12.18
N ASP A 97 -2.67 -5.97 12.12
CA ASP A 97 -1.68 -5.23 12.89
C ASP A 97 -1.41 -3.83 12.33
N VAL A 98 -0.91 -2.94 13.20
CA VAL A 98 -0.51 -1.58 12.85
C VAL A 98 0.62 -1.57 11.82
N PRO A 99 0.62 -0.64 10.87
CA PRO A 99 1.63 -0.62 9.83
C PRO A 99 3.01 -0.20 10.37
N VAL A 100 3.98 -1.09 10.20
CA VAL A 100 5.42 -0.86 10.40
C VAL A 100 6.05 -0.38 9.08
N PHE A 101 6.69 0.80 9.10
CA PHE A 101 7.40 1.37 7.95
C PHE A 101 8.83 0.84 7.84
N SER A 102 8.96 -0.44 7.49
CA SER A 102 10.25 -1.07 7.21
C SER A 102 10.15 -1.93 5.95
N LEU A 103 11.15 -1.80 5.06
CA LEU A 103 11.09 -2.42 3.74
C LEU A 103 11.10 -3.95 3.79
N THR A 104 11.85 -4.53 4.73
CA THR A 104 12.06 -5.98 4.82
C THR A 104 11.20 -6.64 5.88
N TYR A 105 10.53 -5.86 6.74
CA TYR A 105 9.76 -6.40 7.86
C TYR A 105 8.66 -7.36 7.42
N TYR A 106 7.84 -6.97 6.43
CA TYR A 106 6.75 -7.81 5.95
C TYR A 106 7.20 -8.98 5.08
N PHE A 107 8.37 -8.89 4.42
CA PHE A 107 8.92 -10.03 3.69
C PHE A 107 9.55 -11.06 4.63
N LYS A 108 10.08 -10.61 5.78
CA LYS A 108 10.69 -11.48 6.80
C LYS A 108 9.66 -12.12 7.73
N ASN A 109 8.59 -11.40 8.04
CA ASN A 109 7.55 -11.83 9.00
C ASN A 109 6.21 -12.19 8.33
N GLY A 110 6.12 -12.08 6.99
CA GLY A 110 4.97 -12.49 6.19
C GLY A 110 4.96 -13.96 5.84
#